data_AF-A0A8Q3WLE4-F1
#
_entry.id   AF-A0A8Q3WLE4-F1
#
_cell.length_a   1.000
_cell.length_b   1.000
_cell.length_c   1.000
_cell.angle_alpha   90.00
_cell.angle_beta   90.00
_cell.angle_gamma   90.00
#
_symmetry.space_group_name_H-M   'P 1'
#
loop_
_entity.id
_entity.type
_entity.pdbx_description
1 polymer ?
#
loop_
_entity_poly.entity_id
_entity_poly.type
_entity_poly.pdbx_seq_one_letter_code
_entity_poly.pdbx_strand_id
1 'polypeptide(L)'
;MADAEVIILPKKHKKKKERKSLPEEDVAEIQHAEEFLIKPESKVAKLDTSQWPLLLKNFDKLNVRTTHYTPLACGSNPLKREIGDYIRTGFINLDKPSNPSSHEVVAWIRRILRVEKTGHSGTLDPKVTGCLIVCIERATRLVKSQQSAGKEYVGIVRLHNAIEGGTQLSRALETLTGALFQRPPLIAAVKRQLRVRTIYESKMIEYDPERRLGIFWVSCEAGTYIRTLCVHLGLLLGVGGQMQELRRVRSGVMSEKDHMVTMHDVLDAQWLYDNHKDESYLRRVVYPLEKLLTSHKRLVMKDSALLH
;
A
#
# COMPACT_ATOMS: atom_id res chain seq x y z
N MET A 1 49.63 48.98 25.09
CA MET A 1 49.66 50.04 24.06
C MET A 1 49.80 49.34 22.72
N ALA A 2 48.86 49.34 21.79
CA ALA A 2 47.52 49.90 21.70
C ALA A 2 46.75 49.04 20.67
N ASP A 3 45.44 48.91 20.85
CA ASP A 3 44.48 48.30 19.93
C ASP A 3 44.57 48.87 18.50
N ALA A 4 44.33 48.01 17.49
CA ALA A 4 43.81 48.42 16.20
C ALA A 4 42.89 47.33 15.64
N GLU A 5 41.63 47.73 15.44
CA GLU A 5 40.44 46.94 15.16
C GLU A 5 40.50 46.19 13.82
N VAL A 6 40.14 44.90 13.83
CA VAL A 6 39.74 44.18 12.62
C VAL A 6 38.24 44.42 12.40
N ILE A 7 37.92 45.40 11.57
CA ILE A 7 36.54 45.70 11.16
C ILE A 7 36.06 44.61 10.19
N ILE A 8 35.15 43.76 10.67
CA ILE A 8 34.42 42.77 9.86
C ILE A 8 33.28 43.50 9.14
N LEU A 9 33.35 43.61 7.81
CA LEU A 9 32.24 44.10 6.98
C LEU A 9 31.25 42.94 6.67
N PRO A 10 29.93 43.16 6.79
CA PRO A 10 28.93 42.09 6.68
C PRO A 10 28.66 41.69 5.22
N LYS A 11 28.59 40.38 4.96
CA LYS A 11 28.09 39.82 3.69
C LYS A 11 26.62 40.20 3.50
N LYS A 12 26.33 41.12 2.57
CA LYS A 12 24.96 41.44 2.15
C LYS A 12 24.30 40.21 1.50
N HIS A 13 23.27 39.68 2.16
CA HIS A 13 22.29 38.78 1.55
C HIS A 13 21.57 39.50 0.39
N LYS A 14 21.78 39.04 -0.85
CA LYS A 14 20.91 39.42 -1.98
C LYS A 14 19.62 38.60 -1.91
N LYS A 15 18.51 39.29 -1.66
CA LYS A 15 17.14 38.79 -1.79
C LYS A 15 16.92 38.16 -3.17
N LYS A 16 16.31 36.97 -3.18
CA LYS A 16 15.79 36.29 -4.37
C LYS A 16 14.68 37.16 -4.97
N LYS A 17 14.89 37.71 -6.17
CA LYS A 17 13.89 38.50 -6.89
C LYS A 17 12.89 37.51 -7.51
N GLU A 18 11.61 37.64 -7.17
CA GLU A 18 10.52 36.88 -7.78
C GLU A 18 10.50 37.11 -9.30
N ARG A 19 10.38 36.01 -10.05
CA ARG A 19 10.28 36.01 -11.51
C ARG A 19 8.83 36.36 -11.86
N LYS A 20 8.58 37.62 -12.24
CA LYS A 20 7.32 38.00 -12.90
C LYS A 20 7.28 37.33 -14.28
N SER A 21 6.13 36.77 -14.65
CA SER A 21 5.83 36.34 -16.00
C SER A 21 5.91 37.55 -16.93
N LEU A 22 6.76 37.47 -17.96
CA LEU A 22 6.94 38.54 -18.93
C LEU A 22 5.68 38.63 -19.83
N PRO A 23 5.14 39.83 -20.09
CA PRO A 23 4.23 40.05 -21.21
C PRO A 23 4.98 39.79 -22.52
N GLU A 24 4.28 39.60 -23.63
CA GLU A 24 4.86 39.38 -24.98
C GLU A 24 5.86 40.50 -25.35
N GLU A 25 7.13 40.35 -24.97
CA GLU A 25 8.21 41.26 -25.33
C GLU A 25 8.68 40.97 -26.76
N ASP A 26 8.91 42.04 -27.51
CA ASP A 26 9.41 42.00 -28.89
C ASP A 26 10.72 41.19 -28.93
N VAL A 27 10.83 40.26 -29.88
CA VAL A 27 11.98 39.33 -29.99
C VAL A 27 13.30 40.10 -30.08
N ALA A 28 13.27 41.33 -30.59
CA ALA A 28 14.40 42.24 -30.65
C ALA A 28 14.91 42.68 -29.25
N GLU A 29 14.01 42.93 -28.30
CA GLU A 29 14.37 43.32 -26.93
C GLU A 29 14.98 42.14 -26.16
N ILE A 30 14.41 40.95 -26.34
CA ILE A 30 14.90 39.69 -25.79
C ILE A 30 16.32 39.37 -26.28
N GLN A 31 16.61 39.61 -27.57
CA GLN A 31 17.95 39.43 -28.14
C GLN A 31 19.01 40.37 -27.55
N HIS A 32 18.63 41.59 -27.17
CA HIS A 32 19.56 42.56 -26.60
C HIS A 32 19.77 42.40 -25.09
N ALA A 33 18.77 41.86 -24.37
CA ALA A 33 18.78 41.80 -22.90
C ALA A 33 19.36 40.49 -22.32
N GLU A 34 19.27 39.37 -23.04
CA GLU A 34 19.67 38.06 -22.52
C GLU A 34 20.81 37.41 -23.31
N GLU A 35 21.81 36.88 -22.60
CA GLU A 35 22.80 35.98 -23.18
C GLU A 35 22.25 34.55 -23.20
N PHE A 36 21.83 34.09 -24.38
CA PHE A 36 21.35 32.72 -24.61
C PHE A 36 22.48 31.68 -24.74
N LEU A 37 23.53 31.79 -23.92
CA LEU A 37 24.59 30.79 -23.90
C LEU A 37 24.22 29.61 -23.02
N ILE A 38 24.19 28.42 -23.62
CA ILE A 38 24.23 27.16 -22.86
C ILE A 38 25.57 27.12 -22.15
N LYS A 39 25.56 27.27 -20.82
CA LYS A 39 26.78 27.20 -20.02
C LYS A 39 27.39 25.81 -20.16
N PRO A 40 28.72 25.70 -20.35
CA PRO A 40 29.39 24.41 -20.42
C PRO A 40 29.29 23.71 -19.06
N GLU A 41 28.50 22.65 -18.98
CA GLU A 41 28.46 21.74 -17.84
C GLU A 41 29.30 20.49 -18.16
N SER A 42 30.26 20.18 -17.28
CA SER A 42 31.10 18.98 -17.39
C SER A 42 30.37 17.67 -17.07
N LYS A 43 29.11 17.75 -16.63
CA LYS A 43 28.27 16.61 -16.29
C LYS A 43 27.23 16.42 -17.37
N VAL A 44 27.22 15.24 -18.00
CA VAL A 44 26.08 14.80 -18.82
C VAL A 44 24.84 14.83 -17.94
N ALA A 45 23.79 15.54 -18.37
CA ALA A 45 22.53 15.64 -17.65
C ALA A 45 22.00 14.21 -17.37
N LYS A 46 22.03 13.80 -16.10
CA LYS A 46 21.41 12.55 -15.67
C LYS A 46 19.93 12.81 -15.43
N LEU A 47 19.08 12.06 -16.13
CA LEU A 47 17.65 12.09 -15.90
C LEU A 47 17.36 11.60 -14.47
N ASP A 48 16.94 12.50 -13.58
CA ASP A 48 16.49 12.10 -12.24
C ASP A 48 15.09 11.47 -12.34
N THR A 49 15.01 10.16 -12.18
CA THR A 49 13.75 9.41 -12.22
C THR A 49 13.27 8.97 -10.82
N SER A 50 13.83 9.56 -9.75
CA SER A 50 13.47 9.21 -8.36
C SER A 50 12.00 9.47 -8.02
N GLN A 51 11.38 10.45 -8.68
CA GLN A 51 9.97 10.85 -8.50
C GLN A 51 9.03 10.19 -9.51
N TRP A 52 9.53 9.36 -10.43
CA TRP A 52 8.68 8.70 -11.40
C TRP A 52 7.74 7.69 -10.71
N PRO A 53 6.50 7.53 -11.19
CA PRO A 53 5.49 6.74 -10.51
C PRO A 53 5.72 5.23 -10.68
N LEU A 54 5.21 4.46 -9.72
CA LEU A 54 5.05 3.01 -9.80
C LEU A 54 6.35 2.28 -10.20
N LEU A 55 6.27 1.42 -11.21
CA LEU A 55 7.38 0.59 -11.70
C LEU A 55 8.46 1.38 -12.43
N LEU A 56 8.23 2.67 -12.72
CA LEU A 56 9.22 3.54 -13.37
C LEU A 56 10.03 4.37 -12.36
N LYS A 57 9.73 4.29 -11.06
CA LYS A 57 10.52 4.95 -10.01
C LYS A 57 11.97 4.48 -10.02
N ASN A 58 12.95 5.39 -9.99
CA ASN A 58 14.38 5.05 -10.07
C ASN A 58 14.69 4.14 -11.28
N PHE A 59 14.16 4.46 -12.44
CA PHE A 59 14.47 3.79 -13.71
C PHE A 59 15.95 3.95 -14.09
N ASP A 60 16.55 5.12 -13.83
CA ASP A 60 17.96 5.43 -14.06
C ASP A 60 18.93 4.51 -13.32
N LYS A 61 18.47 3.85 -12.25
CA LYS A 61 19.26 2.89 -11.45
C LYS A 61 19.27 1.47 -12.04
N LEU A 62 18.56 1.23 -13.14
CA LEU A 62 18.58 -0.07 -13.82
C LEU A 62 19.85 -0.20 -14.68
N ASN A 63 20.44 -1.39 -14.66
CA ASN A 63 21.56 -1.71 -15.55
C ASN A 63 21.07 -1.71 -17.01
N VAL A 64 21.75 -0.95 -17.87
CA VAL A 64 21.37 -0.80 -19.27
C VAL A 64 22.07 -1.88 -20.10
N ARG A 65 21.28 -2.78 -20.71
CA ARG A 65 21.79 -3.76 -21.68
C ARG A 65 21.84 -3.19 -23.10
N THR A 66 20.89 -2.33 -23.46
CA THR A 66 20.83 -1.68 -24.77
C THR A 66 20.12 -0.35 -24.65
N THR A 67 20.64 0.68 -25.29
CA THR A 67 20.08 2.04 -25.30
C THR A 67 19.09 2.28 -26.46
N HIS A 68 19.13 1.43 -27.48
CA HIS A 68 18.35 1.58 -28.72
C HIS A 68 17.19 0.60 -28.79
N TYR A 69 15.99 1.14 -29.02
CA TYR A 69 14.79 0.39 -29.38
C TYR A 69 13.86 1.30 -30.19
N THR A 70 12.95 0.71 -30.97
CA THR A 70 11.92 1.44 -31.70
C THR A 70 10.63 1.39 -30.88
N PRO A 71 10.13 2.53 -30.36
CA PRO A 71 8.90 2.55 -29.61
C PRO A 71 7.71 2.14 -30.47
N LEU A 72 6.82 1.31 -29.93
CA LEU A 72 5.53 1.03 -30.55
C LEU A 72 4.51 2.07 -30.10
N ALA A 73 3.57 2.42 -30.98
CA ALA A 73 2.49 3.37 -30.68
C ALA A 73 1.34 2.75 -29.85
N CYS A 74 1.44 1.48 -29.47
CA CYS A 74 0.41 0.77 -28.73
C CYS A 74 0.68 0.72 -27.21
N GLY A 75 -0.39 0.59 -26.43
CA GLY A 75 -0.33 0.56 -24.97
C GLY A 75 -0.41 1.95 -24.33
N SER A 76 -0.30 1.99 -23.01
CA SER A 76 -0.34 3.23 -22.25
C SER A 76 0.38 3.08 -20.92
N ASN A 77 0.96 4.20 -20.44
CA ASN A 77 1.45 4.29 -19.08
C ASN A 77 0.30 4.02 -18.09
N PRO A 78 0.51 3.26 -17.00
CA PRO A 78 -0.56 2.91 -16.07
C PRO A 78 -1.42 4.08 -15.59
N LEU A 79 -0.83 5.26 -15.35
CA LEU A 79 -1.56 6.44 -14.87
C LEU A 79 -2.28 7.22 -15.98
N LYS A 80 -1.93 6.99 -17.25
CA LYS A 80 -2.51 7.65 -18.43
C LYS A 80 -3.46 6.74 -19.22
N ARG A 81 -3.89 5.61 -18.64
CA ARG A 81 -4.91 4.75 -19.27
C ARG A 81 -6.24 5.51 -19.33
N GLU A 82 -6.97 5.29 -20.42
CA GLU A 82 -8.40 5.60 -20.51
C GLU A 82 -9.15 4.98 -19.33
N ILE A 83 -10.17 5.67 -18.81
CA ILE A 83 -10.80 5.30 -17.54
C ILE A 83 -11.34 3.86 -17.51
N GLY A 84 -11.93 3.40 -18.61
CA GLY A 84 -12.40 2.03 -18.74
C GLY A 84 -11.28 1.01 -18.55
N ASP A 85 -10.16 1.19 -19.25
CA ASP A 85 -9.01 0.29 -19.13
C ASP A 85 -8.27 0.45 -17.81
N TYR A 86 -8.25 1.66 -17.25
CA TYR A 86 -7.70 1.93 -15.92
C TYR A 86 -8.41 1.09 -14.86
N ILE A 87 -9.76 1.07 -14.87
CA ILE A 87 -10.58 0.27 -13.95
C ILE A 87 -10.39 -1.22 -14.20
N ARG A 88 -10.46 -1.68 -15.46
CA ARG A 88 -10.29 -3.10 -15.83
C ARG A 88 -8.90 -3.67 -15.51
N THR A 89 -7.90 -2.81 -15.37
CA THR A 89 -6.53 -3.16 -14.95
C THR A 89 -6.20 -2.68 -13.54
N GLY A 90 -7.23 -2.40 -12.75
CA GLY A 90 -7.08 -1.80 -11.43
C GLY A 90 -7.38 -2.73 -10.26
N PHE A 91 -7.09 -2.24 -9.07
CA PHE A 91 -7.54 -2.82 -7.80
C PHE A 91 -7.90 -1.70 -6.82
N ILE A 92 -8.64 -2.04 -5.77
CA ILE A 92 -9.03 -1.13 -4.69
C ILE A 92 -8.41 -1.61 -3.39
N ASN A 93 -7.78 -0.71 -2.63
CA ASN A 93 -7.39 -0.97 -1.25
C ASN A 93 -8.58 -0.63 -0.34
N LEU A 94 -9.45 -1.60 -0.08
CA LEU A 94 -10.73 -1.37 0.59
C LEU A 94 -10.60 -1.53 2.11
N ASP A 95 -11.16 -0.60 2.89
CA ASP A 95 -11.45 -0.81 4.30
C ASP A 95 -12.76 -1.61 4.41
N LYS A 96 -12.63 -2.93 4.56
CA LYS A 96 -13.78 -3.81 4.67
C LYS A 96 -14.55 -3.46 5.95
N PRO A 97 -15.87 -3.20 5.88
CA PRO A 97 -16.68 -2.99 7.07
C PRO A 97 -16.87 -4.30 7.86
N SER A 98 -17.21 -4.17 9.14
CA SER A 98 -17.60 -5.30 9.97
C SER A 98 -19.01 -5.77 9.60
N ASN A 99 -19.26 -7.07 9.73
CA ASN A 99 -20.49 -7.82 9.44
C ASN A 99 -20.58 -8.54 8.08
N PRO A 100 -20.48 -7.89 6.90
CA PRO A 100 -20.59 -8.62 5.65
C PRO A 100 -19.36 -9.50 5.44
N SER A 101 -19.55 -10.64 4.78
CA SER A 101 -18.45 -11.48 4.34
C SER A 101 -17.62 -10.77 3.27
N SER A 102 -16.37 -11.18 3.12
CA SER A 102 -15.50 -10.64 2.06
C SER A 102 -16.07 -10.89 0.65
N HIS A 103 -16.81 -11.99 0.46
CA HIS A 103 -17.41 -12.32 -0.84
C HIS A 103 -18.58 -11.39 -1.18
N GLU A 104 -19.45 -11.08 -0.20
CA GLU A 104 -20.56 -10.13 -0.38
C GLU A 104 -20.03 -8.74 -0.72
N VAL A 105 -19.03 -8.26 0.03
CA VAL A 105 -18.39 -6.96 -0.22
C VAL A 105 -17.86 -6.87 -1.66
N VAL A 106 -17.14 -7.90 -2.11
CA VAL A 106 -16.57 -7.93 -3.46
C VAL A 106 -17.64 -8.04 -4.55
N ALA A 107 -18.76 -8.70 -4.27
CA ALA A 107 -19.93 -8.74 -5.15
C ALA A 107 -20.61 -7.37 -5.28
N TRP A 108 -20.71 -6.61 -4.18
CA TRP A 108 -21.24 -5.25 -4.21
C TRP A 108 -20.33 -4.31 -5.00
N ILE A 109 -19.01 -4.36 -4.79
CA ILE A 109 -18.04 -3.58 -5.58
C ILE A 109 -18.16 -3.90 -7.08
N ARG A 110 -18.31 -5.19 -7.43
CA ARG A 110 -18.56 -5.62 -8.82
C ARG A 110 -19.80 -4.96 -9.40
N ARG A 111 -20.90 -4.93 -8.63
CA ARG A 111 -22.18 -4.34 -9.04
C ARG A 111 -22.10 -2.82 -9.17
N ILE A 112 -21.45 -2.14 -8.23
CA ILE A 112 -21.26 -0.68 -8.26
C ILE A 112 -20.49 -0.31 -9.53
N LEU A 113 -19.33 -0.91 -9.76
CA LEU A 113 -18.47 -0.56 -10.91
C LEU A 113 -18.96 -1.11 -12.26
N ARG A 114 -20.00 -1.96 -12.26
CA ARG A 114 -20.55 -2.64 -13.45
C ARG A 114 -19.48 -3.41 -14.25
N VAL A 115 -18.60 -4.09 -13.53
CA VAL A 115 -17.51 -4.91 -14.10
C VAL A 115 -17.85 -6.40 -14.06
N GLU A 116 -17.23 -7.19 -14.93
CA GLU A 116 -17.57 -8.61 -15.06
C GLU A 116 -17.03 -9.47 -13.91
N LYS A 117 -15.81 -9.17 -13.47
CA LYS A 117 -15.06 -10.03 -12.56
C LYS A 117 -14.32 -9.22 -11.49
N THR A 118 -14.43 -9.69 -10.25
CA THR A 118 -13.65 -9.18 -9.12
C THR A 118 -13.10 -10.35 -8.30
N GLY A 119 -12.04 -10.10 -7.53
CA GLY A 119 -11.46 -11.07 -6.59
C GLY A 119 -10.67 -10.37 -5.48
N HIS A 120 -10.27 -11.08 -4.42
CA HIS A 120 -9.67 -10.43 -3.25
C HIS A 120 -8.40 -11.08 -2.69
N SER A 121 -7.58 -10.30 -1.98
CA SER A 121 -6.29 -10.72 -1.39
C SER A 121 -6.36 -11.66 -0.19
N GLY A 122 -7.56 -12.10 0.21
CA GLY A 122 -7.72 -13.12 1.23
C GLY A 122 -8.90 -12.81 2.14
N THR A 123 -9.70 -13.84 2.39
CA THR A 123 -10.95 -13.74 3.14
C THR A 123 -10.70 -13.21 4.54
N LEU A 124 -11.36 -12.10 4.88
CA LEU A 124 -11.59 -11.66 6.25
C LEU A 124 -12.91 -12.26 6.72
N ASP A 125 -12.91 -12.79 7.95
CA ASP A 125 -14.13 -13.22 8.63
C ASP A 125 -15.15 -12.07 8.68
N PRO A 126 -16.46 -12.34 8.74
CA PRO A 126 -17.53 -11.34 8.76
C PRO A 126 -17.25 -10.14 9.68
N LYS A 127 -16.86 -10.40 10.94
CA LYS A 127 -16.60 -9.36 11.97
C LYS A 127 -15.26 -8.64 11.84
N VAL A 128 -14.40 -9.04 10.91
CA VAL A 128 -13.04 -8.50 10.77
C VAL A 128 -13.06 -7.35 9.77
N THR A 129 -12.42 -6.24 10.15
CA THR A 129 -12.33 -5.01 9.34
C THR A 129 -10.95 -4.82 8.73
N GLY A 130 -10.78 -3.77 7.94
CA GLY A 130 -9.49 -3.32 7.44
C GLY A 130 -9.19 -3.77 6.02
N CYS A 131 -7.90 -3.74 5.69
CA CYS A 131 -7.36 -3.82 4.34
C CYS A 131 -7.82 -5.10 3.60
N LEU A 132 -8.66 -4.95 2.58
CA LEU A 132 -9.06 -5.98 1.63
C LEU A 132 -8.74 -5.46 0.23
N ILE A 133 -7.68 -6.00 -0.40
CA ILE A 133 -7.37 -5.65 -1.79
C ILE A 133 -8.41 -6.33 -2.67
N VAL A 134 -9.18 -5.54 -3.41
CA VAL A 134 -10.16 -6.01 -4.38
C VAL A 134 -9.61 -5.79 -5.78
N CYS A 135 -9.20 -6.85 -6.45
CA CYS A 135 -8.74 -6.81 -7.83
C CYS A 135 -9.92 -6.82 -8.80
N ILE A 136 -9.82 -6.03 -9.86
CA ILE A 136 -10.85 -5.87 -10.89
C ILE A 136 -10.36 -6.50 -12.20
N GLU A 137 -11.21 -7.28 -12.86
CA GLU A 137 -10.99 -7.91 -14.17
C GLU A 137 -9.58 -8.46 -14.42
N ARG A 138 -8.74 -7.79 -15.22
CA ARG A 138 -7.39 -8.28 -15.56
C ARG A 138 -6.50 -8.39 -14.32
N ALA A 139 -6.68 -7.52 -13.33
CA ALA A 139 -5.94 -7.57 -12.08
C ALA A 139 -6.29 -8.82 -11.24
N THR A 140 -7.41 -9.51 -11.52
CA THR A 140 -7.76 -10.75 -10.80
C THR A 140 -6.74 -11.87 -11.00
N ARG A 141 -5.91 -11.80 -12.04
CA ARG A 141 -4.77 -12.70 -12.26
C ARG A 141 -3.74 -12.64 -11.12
N LEU A 142 -3.67 -11.51 -10.40
CA LEU A 142 -2.75 -11.33 -9.28
C LEU A 142 -3.33 -11.81 -7.94
N VAL A 143 -4.60 -12.20 -7.87
CA VAL A 143 -5.26 -12.57 -6.59
C VAL A 143 -4.51 -13.68 -5.86
N LYS A 144 -4.02 -14.69 -6.57
CA LYS A 144 -3.27 -15.81 -5.97
C LYS A 144 -2.00 -15.34 -5.26
N SER A 145 -1.24 -14.42 -5.86
CA SER A 145 -0.03 -13.88 -5.21
C SER A 145 -0.39 -13.01 -4.00
N GLN A 146 -1.46 -12.22 -4.10
CA GLN A 146 -1.93 -11.40 -2.99
C GLN A 146 -2.46 -12.23 -1.81
N GLN A 147 -3.09 -13.38 -2.08
CA GLN A 147 -3.55 -14.33 -1.06
C GLN A 147 -2.39 -14.90 -0.25
N SER A 148 -1.32 -15.30 -0.93
CA SER A 148 -0.12 -15.87 -0.29
C SER A 148 0.80 -14.84 0.38
N ALA A 149 0.65 -13.55 0.07
CA ALA A 149 1.47 -12.51 0.66
C ALA A 149 1.27 -12.39 2.19
N GLY A 150 2.33 -11.99 2.91
CA GLY A 150 2.27 -11.76 4.36
C GLY A 150 1.20 -10.73 4.75
N LYS A 151 0.63 -10.89 5.95
CA LYS A 151 -0.46 -10.07 6.48
C LYS A 151 -0.07 -9.52 7.85
N GLU A 152 -0.58 -8.35 8.20
CA GLU A 152 -0.50 -7.84 9.57
C GLU A 152 -1.88 -7.52 10.11
N TYR A 153 -2.02 -7.70 11.41
CA TYR A 153 -3.24 -7.45 12.13
C TYR A 153 -2.98 -6.67 13.40
N VAL A 154 -3.99 -5.89 13.80
CA VAL A 154 -4.18 -5.44 15.17
C VAL A 154 -5.35 -6.23 15.73
N GLY A 155 -5.11 -6.97 16.81
CA GLY A 155 -6.08 -7.87 17.42
C GLY A 155 -6.33 -7.51 18.87
N ILE A 156 -7.55 -7.77 19.32
CA ILE A 156 -7.93 -7.69 20.73
C ILE A 156 -8.17 -9.11 21.23
N VAL A 157 -7.39 -9.54 22.23
CA VAL A 157 -7.65 -10.77 22.97
C VAL A 157 -8.43 -10.44 24.24
N ARG A 158 -9.47 -11.21 24.52
CA ARG A 158 -10.15 -11.22 25.81
C ARG A 158 -9.74 -12.48 26.58
N LEU A 159 -9.13 -12.29 27.73
CA LEU A 159 -8.81 -13.38 28.65
C LEU A 159 -10.05 -13.73 29.49
N HIS A 160 -10.21 -15.00 29.85
CA HIS A 160 -11.38 -15.39 30.65
C HIS A 160 -11.22 -15.02 32.14
N ASN A 161 -9.97 -14.88 32.61
CA ASN A 161 -9.66 -14.38 33.95
C ASN A 161 -8.55 -13.32 33.90
N ALA A 162 -8.44 -12.52 34.97
CA ALA A 162 -7.37 -11.54 35.12
C ALA A 162 -6.02 -12.25 35.34
N ILE A 163 -4.95 -11.59 34.92
CA ILE A 163 -3.57 -12.01 35.17
C ILE A 163 -2.84 -10.91 35.95
N GLU A 164 -1.79 -11.28 36.66
CA GLU A 164 -1.11 -10.40 37.63
C GLU A 164 -0.38 -9.21 36.97
N GLY A 165 -0.06 -9.28 35.67
CA GLY A 165 0.53 -8.13 34.97
C GLY A 165 0.65 -8.28 33.45
N GLY A 166 0.64 -7.14 32.74
CA GLY A 166 0.75 -7.09 31.28
C GLY A 166 2.08 -7.62 30.73
N THR A 167 3.15 -7.65 31.54
CA THR A 167 4.44 -8.26 31.18
C THR A 167 4.32 -9.76 30.94
N GLN A 168 3.45 -10.45 31.69
CA GLN A 168 3.18 -11.88 31.49
C GLN A 168 2.52 -12.13 30.13
N LEU A 169 1.58 -11.27 29.73
CA LEU A 169 0.93 -11.34 28.41
C LEU A 169 1.93 -11.08 27.28
N SER A 170 2.81 -10.08 27.41
CA SER A 170 3.85 -9.79 26.41
C SER A 170 4.78 -10.99 26.23
N ARG A 171 5.27 -11.59 27.33
CA ARG A 171 6.13 -12.78 27.28
C ARG A 171 5.44 -13.96 26.63
N ALA A 172 4.16 -14.20 26.94
CA ALA A 172 3.40 -15.28 26.32
C ALA A 172 3.19 -15.06 24.81
N LEU A 173 3.00 -13.80 24.39
CA LEU A 173 2.90 -13.43 22.98
C LEU A 173 4.24 -13.58 22.24
N GLU A 174 5.35 -13.25 22.89
CA GLU A 174 6.72 -13.46 22.36
C GLU A 174 7.04 -14.95 22.17
N THR A 175 6.63 -15.82 23.10
CA THR A 175 6.76 -17.28 22.97
C THR A 175 5.97 -17.82 21.76
N LEU A 176 4.92 -17.12 21.34
CA LEU A 176 4.13 -17.45 20.15
C LEU A 176 4.63 -16.71 18.90
N THR A 177 5.95 -16.56 18.75
CA THR A 177 6.60 -16.10 17.52
C THR A 177 7.36 -17.24 16.84
N GLY A 178 7.63 -17.09 15.53
CA GLY A 178 8.24 -18.14 14.72
C GLY A 178 7.23 -19.16 14.20
N ALA A 179 7.71 -20.38 13.94
CA ALA A 179 6.93 -21.45 13.33
C ALA A 179 6.01 -22.13 14.35
N LEU A 180 4.70 -21.91 14.23
CA LEU A 180 3.69 -22.43 15.16
C LEU A 180 2.80 -23.49 14.54
N PHE A 181 2.48 -24.50 15.32
CA PHE A 181 1.41 -25.43 14.99
C PHE A 181 0.06 -24.74 15.13
N GLN A 182 -0.76 -24.81 14.10
CA GLN A 182 -2.14 -24.36 14.12
C GLN A 182 -3.05 -25.40 13.50
N ARG A 183 -4.24 -25.56 14.08
CA ARG A 183 -5.36 -26.23 13.45
C ARG A 183 -6.41 -25.17 13.12
N PRO A 184 -6.94 -25.13 11.87
CA PRO A 184 -8.04 -24.25 11.53
C PRO A 184 -9.21 -24.37 12.51
N PRO A 185 -9.94 -23.28 12.79
CA PRO A 185 -11.17 -23.32 13.60
C PRO A 185 -12.24 -24.16 12.91
N LEU A 186 -13.33 -24.46 13.63
CA LEU A 186 -14.46 -25.25 13.10
C LEU A 186 -15.09 -24.61 11.85
N ILE A 187 -15.26 -23.29 11.88
CA ILE A 187 -15.77 -22.50 10.76
C ILE A 187 -14.56 -21.92 10.03
N ALA A 188 -14.20 -22.54 8.90
CA ALA A 188 -13.07 -22.15 8.07
C ALA A 188 -13.33 -22.50 6.60
N ALA A 189 -12.76 -21.73 5.68
CA ALA A 189 -12.83 -21.99 4.24
C ALA A 189 -11.90 -23.13 3.76
N VAL A 190 -11.16 -23.77 4.68
CA VAL A 190 -10.11 -24.76 4.38
C VAL A 190 -10.27 -25.98 5.28
N LYS A 191 -9.84 -27.15 4.78
CA LYS A 191 -9.88 -28.41 5.53
C LYS A 191 -9.16 -28.28 6.87
N ARG A 192 -9.80 -28.76 7.94
CA ARG A 192 -9.29 -28.70 9.30
C ARG A 192 -8.21 -29.76 9.55
N GLN A 193 -6.97 -29.43 9.23
CA GLN A 193 -5.78 -30.26 9.46
C GLN A 193 -4.70 -29.47 10.20
N LEU A 194 -3.85 -30.16 10.97
CA LEU A 194 -2.73 -29.54 11.65
C LEU A 194 -1.73 -29.04 10.60
N ARG A 195 -1.24 -27.81 10.76
CA ARG A 195 -0.28 -27.18 9.84
C ARG A 195 0.62 -26.23 10.60
N VAL A 196 1.80 -25.97 10.03
CA VAL A 196 2.73 -24.99 10.56
C VAL A 196 2.49 -23.64 9.88
N ARG A 197 2.42 -22.56 10.66
CA ARG A 197 2.36 -21.19 10.16
C ARG A 197 3.28 -20.29 10.95
N THR A 198 3.91 -19.36 10.26
CA THR A 198 4.94 -18.51 10.87
C THR A 198 4.36 -17.17 11.30
N ILE A 199 4.61 -16.79 12.55
CA ILE A 199 4.48 -15.41 13.02
C ILE A 199 5.87 -14.79 12.93
N TYR A 200 6.02 -13.77 12.09
CA TYR A 200 7.31 -13.11 11.87
C TYR A 200 7.68 -12.21 13.04
N GLU A 201 6.70 -11.45 13.53
CA GLU A 201 6.88 -10.49 14.60
C GLU A 201 5.54 -10.27 15.31
N SER A 202 5.57 -10.01 16.61
CA SER A 202 4.40 -9.62 17.39
C SER A 202 4.81 -8.56 18.41
N LYS A 203 3.86 -7.68 18.75
CA LYS A 203 4.08 -6.62 19.73
C LYS A 203 2.85 -6.43 20.59
N MET A 204 3.05 -6.45 21.90
CA MET A 204 2.01 -6.07 22.85
C MET A 204 1.88 -4.55 22.88
N ILE A 205 0.68 -4.00 22.67
CA ILE A 205 0.44 -2.55 22.69
C ILE A 205 -0.07 -2.13 24.07
N GLU A 206 -1.13 -2.78 24.54
CA GLU A 206 -1.78 -2.43 25.80
C GLU A 206 -2.45 -3.66 26.42
N TYR A 207 -2.51 -3.69 27.75
CA TYR A 207 -3.30 -4.67 28.50
C TYR A 207 -4.06 -3.97 29.63
N ASP A 208 -5.37 -4.17 29.66
CA ASP A 208 -6.27 -3.74 30.72
C ASP A 208 -6.69 -4.97 31.57
N PRO A 209 -6.22 -5.07 32.83
CA PRO A 209 -6.57 -6.18 33.72
C PRO A 209 -8.04 -6.20 34.14
N GLU A 210 -8.68 -5.06 34.32
CA GLU A 210 -10.08 -4.97 34.77
C GLU A 210 -11.03 -5.47 33.68
N ARG A 211 -10.78 -5.05 32.44
CA ARG A 211 -11.55 -5.49 31.28
C ARG A 211 -11.10 -6.85 30.75
N ARG A 212 -9.91 -7.31 31.18
CA ARG A 212 -9.23 -8.52 30.70
C ARG A 212 -8.98 -8.47 29.19
N LEU A 213 -8.62 -7.30 28.67
CA LEU A 213 -8.42 -7.06 27.23
C LEU A 213 -6.96 -6.73 26.94
N GLY A 214 -6.37 -7.42 25.97
CA GLY A 214 -5.04 -7.10 25.45
C GLY A 214 -5.11 -6.71 23.97
N ILE A 215 -4.48 -5.60 23.60
CA ILE A 215 -4.40 -5.11 22.22
C ILE A 215 -3.00 -5.38 21.67
N PHE A 216 -2.86 -6.23 20.67
CA PHE A 216 -1.56 -6.59 20.09
C PHE A 216 -1.50 -6.35 18.58
N TRP A 217 -0.30 -6.11 18.08
CA TRP A 217 0.01 -6.15 16.65
C TRP A 217 0.75 -7.45 16.32
N VAL A 218 0.50 -7.99 15.13
CA VAL A 218 1.14 -9.23 14.66
C VAL A 218 1.37 -9.19 13.16
N SER A 219 2.57 -9.58 12.73
CA SER A 219 2.95 -9.83 11.34
C SER A 219 3.11 -11.33 11.12
N CYS A 220 2.41 -11.89 10.14
CA CYS A 220 2.33 -13.33 9.97
C CYS A 220 2.23 -13.79 8.52
N GLU A 221 2.56 -15.06 8.32
CA GLU A 221 2.37 -15.79 7.07
C GLU A 221 0.89 -15.87 6.70
N ALA A 222 0.60 -15.95 5.40
CA ALA A 222 -0.75 -16.16 4.91
C ALA A 222 -1.39 -17.45 5.46
N GLY A 223 -2.65 -17.34 5.89
CA GLY A 223 -3.38 -18.47 6.47
C GLY A 223 -3.10 -18.72 7.95
N THR A 224 -2.32 -17.87 8.62
CA THR A 224 -2.27 -17.84 10.09
C THR A 224 -3.64 -17.41 10.64
N TYR A 225 -4.20 -18.19 11.56
CA TYR A 225 -5.46 -17.88 12.22
C TYR A 225 -5.21 -17.11 13.52
N ILE A 226 -5.49 -15.81 13.51
CA ILE A 226 -5.35 -14.98 14.71
C ILE A 226 -6.33 -15.40 15.82
N ARG A 227 -7.50 -15.94 15.46
CA ARG A 227 -8.44 -16.56 16.41
C ARG A 227 -7.78 -17.69 17.19
N THR A 228 -7.05 -18.57 16.50
CA THR A 228 -6.32 -19.68 17.12
C THR A 228 -5.16 -19.18 17.96
N LEU A 229 -4.47 -18.12 17.52
CA LEU A 229 -3.43 -17.44 18.31
C LEU A 229 -3.97 -16.95 19.67
N CYS A 230 -5.13 -16.30 19.69
CA CYS A 230 -5.75 -15.84 20.94
C CYS A 230 -6.11 -16.99 21.89
N VAL A 231 -6.55 -18.13 21.34
CA VAL A 231 -6.81 -19.34 22.15
C VAL A 231 -5.51 -19.90 22.72
N HIS A 232 -4.46 -20.02 21.90
CA HIS A 232 -3.16 -20.52 22.36
C HIS A 232 -2.55 -19.61 23.44
N LEU A 233 -2.69 -18.29 23.29
CA LEU A 233 -2.25 -17.33 24.29
C LEU A 233 -2.96 -17.56 25.63
N GLY A 234 -4.28 -17.76 25.59
CA GLY A 234 -5.07 -18.10 26.77
C GLY A 234 -4.67 -19.44 27.41
N LEU A 235 -4.35 -20.45 26.61
CA LEU A 235 -3.89 -21.76 27.10
C LEU A 235 -2.51 -21.67 27.76
N LEU A 236 -1.57 -20.93 27.17
CA LEU A 236 -0.24 -20.70 27.76
C LEU A 236 -0.30 -19.96 29.10
N LEU A 237 -1.26 -19.03 29.23
CA LEU A 237 -1.48 -18.28 30.47
C LEU A 237 -2.29 -19.06 31.53
N GLY A 238 -2.88 -20.20 31.17
CA GLY A 238 -3.72 -21.01 32.06
C GLY A 238 -5.12 -20.45 32.35
N VAL A 239 -5.39 -19.19 32.00
CA VAL A 239 -6.70 -18.53 32.23
C VAL A 239 -7.68 -18.72 31.08
N GLY A 240 -7.23 -19.17 29.91
CA GLY A 240 -8.05 -19.22 28.70
C GLY A 240 -8.23 -17.85 28.04
N GLY A 241 -8.56 -17.85 26.75
CA GLY A 241 -8.66 -16.61 25.99
C GLY A 241 -9.31 -16.80 24.63
N GLN A 242 -9.90 -15.71 24.13
CA GLN A 242 -10.58 -15.68 22.85
C GLN A 242 -10.33 -14.36 22.12
N MET A 243 -10.47 -14.39 20.80
CA MET A 243 -10.38 -13.17 19.99
C MET A 243 -11.68 -12.37 20.14
N GLN A 244 -11.55 -11.14 20.63
CA GLN A 244 -12.65 -10.19 20.78
C GLN A 244 -12.91 -9.47 19.46
N GLU A 245 -11.88 -8.83 18.91
CA GLU A 245 -11.93 -8.04 17.69
C GLU A 245 -10.63 -8.18 16.90
N LEU A 246 -10.69 -7.93 15.60
CA LEU A 246 -9.55 -8.03 14.71
C LEU A 246 -9.70 -7.06 13.55
N ARG A 247 -8.60 -6.37 13.24
CA ARG A 247 -8.46 -5.50 12.07
C ARG A 247 -7.22 -5.91 11.30
N ARG A 248 -7.34 -6.10 9.98
CA ARG A 248 -6.20 -6.31 9.10
C ARG A 248 -5.62 -4.97 8.68
N VAL A 249 -4.43 -4.63 9.17
CA VAL A 249 -3.80 -3.33 8.92
C VAL A 249 -2.90 -3.33 7.68
N ARG A 250 -2.47 -4.52 7.21
CA ARG A 250 -1.72 -4.66 5.95
C ARG A 250 -1.98 -6.01 5.27
N SER A 251 -2.05 -5.96 3.94
CA SER A 251 -2.15 -7.11 3.06
C SER A 251 -1.10 -7.01 1.95
N GLY A 252 -0.01 -7.77 2.07
CA GLY A 252 1.07 -7.71 1.08
C GLY A 252 1.71 -6.32 1.03
N VAL A 253 1.66 -5.68 -0.14
CA VAL A 253 2.30 -4.37 -0.38
C VAL A 253 1.43 -3.20 0.12
N MET A 254 0.13 -3.42 0.37
CA MET A 254 -0.79 -2.36 0.78
C MET A 254 -1.08 -2.41 2.28
N SER A 255 -0.96 -1.27 2.94
CA SER A 255 -1.38 -1.04 4.32
C SER A 255 -2.61 -0.13 4.40
N GLU A 256 -3.18 0.02 5.59
CA GLU A 256 -4.25 0.98 5.86
C GLU A 256 -3.81 2.45 5.66
N LYS A 257 -2.51 2.73 5.69
CA LYS A 257 -1.93 4.06 5.43
C LYS A 257 -1.81 4.36 3.93
N ASP A 258 -1.85 3.34 3.08
CA ASP A 258 -1.73 3.47 1.64
C ASP A 258 -3.08 3.79 1.00
N HIS A 259 -3.64 4.96 1.35
CA HIS A 259 -4.87 5.53 0.79
C HIS A 259 -5.99 4.49 0.67
N MET A 260 -6.33 3.90 1.81
CA MET A 260 -7.43 2.98 1.90
C MET A 260 -8.77 3.71 1.78
N VAL A 261 -9.72 3.09 1.10
CA VAL A 261 -11.03 3.69 0.80
C VAL A 261 -12.17 2.81 1.31
N THR A 262 -13.32 3.41 1.56
CA THR A 262 -14.53 2.71 2.01
C THR A 262 -15.41 2.33 0.82
N MET A 263 -16.45 1.52 1.07
CA MET A 263 -17.45 1.24 0.02
C MET A 263 -18.26 2.49 -0.36
N HIS A 264 -18.42 3.44 0.56
CA HIS A 264 -19.09 4.72 0.27
C HIS A 264 -18.28 5.51 -0.76
N ASP A 265 -16.97 5.61 -0.58
CA ASP A 265 -16.09 6.29 -1.54
C ASP A 265 -16.17 5.66 -2.94
N VAL A 266 -16.27 4.33 -3.02
CA VAL A 266 -16.39 3.63 -4.32
C VAL A 266 -17.74 3.91 -4.98
N LEU A 267 -18.82 3.93 -4.19
CA LEU A 267 -20.16 4.27 -4.68
C LEU A 267 -20.21 5.72 -5.17
N ASP A 268 -19.69 6.64 -4.37
CA ASP A 268 -19.67 8.08 -4.67
C ASP A 268 -18.80 8.39 -5.88
N ALA A 269 -17.64 7.74 -6.00
CA ALA A 269 -16.77 7.87 -7.16
C ALA A 269 -17.47 7.40 -8.45
N GLN A 270 -18.19 6.28 -8.41
CA GLN A 270 -18.95 5.80 -9.55
C GLN A 270 -20.11 6.74 -9.90
N TRP A 271 -20.82 7.24 -8.89
CA TRP A 271 -21.91 8.20 -9.08
C TRP A 271 -21.41 9.51 -9.70
N LEU A 272 -20.29 10.04 -9.23
CA LEU A 272 -19.70 11.27 -9.76
C LEU A 272 -19.35 11.12 -11.25
N TYR A 273 -18.75 10.01 -11.64
CA TYR A 273 -18.44 9.73 -13.03
C TYR A 273 -19.71 9.57 -13.88
N ASP A 274 -20.75 8.91 -13.36
CA ASP A 274 -21.98 8.69 -14.10
C ASP A 274 -22.73 9.99 -14.40
N ASN A 275 -22.78 10.90 -13.42
CA ASN A 275 -23.56 12.14 -13.49
C ASN A 275 -22.77 13.33 -14.07
N HIS A 276 -21.46 13.40 -13.80
CA HIS A 276 -20.63 14.56 -14.14
C HIS A 276 -19.48 14.25 -15.08
N LYS A 277 -19.27 12.97 -15.44
CA LYS A 277 -18.12 12.51 -16.25
C LYS A 277 -16.75 12.89 -15.67
N ASP A 278 -16.71 13.20 -14.37
CA ASP A 278 -15.47 13.47 -13.65
C ASP A 278 -14.83 12.15 -13.20
N GLU A 279 -13.65 11.86 -13.76
CA GLU A 279 -12.88 10.64 -13.49
C GLU A 279 -11.99 10.75 -12.26
N SER A 280 -11.79 11.96 -11.72
CA SER A 280 -10.79 12.23 -10.68
C SER A 280 -10.98 11.35 -9.45
N TYR A 281 -12.23 11.14 -9.04
CA TYR A 281 -12.53 10.33 -7.86
C TYR A 281 -12.35 8.83 -8.15
N LEU A 282 -12.75 8.34 -9.33
CA LEU A 282 -12.48 6.94 -9.73
C LEU A 282 -10.97 6.66 -9.78
N ARG A 283 -10.19 7.59 -10.30
CA ARG A 283 -8.71 7.52 -10.34
C ARG A 283 -8.06 7.62 -8.96
N ARG A 284 -8.78 8.11 -7.96
CA ARG A 284 -8.35 8.13 -6.56
C ARG A 284 -8.66 6.82 -5.84
N VAL A 285 -9.83 6.23 -6.07
CA VAL A 285 -10.24 4.99 -5.36
C VAL A 285 -9.65 3.72 -5.99
N VAL A 286 -9.39 3.73 -7.30
CA VAL A 286 -8.78 2.61 -8.02
C VAL A 286 -7.28 2.87 -8.21
N TYR A 287 -6.46 1.88 -7.88
CA TYR A 287 -5.04 1.85 -8.18
C TYR A 287 -4.74 0.97 -9.40
N PRO A 288 -3.75 1.32 -10.23
CA PRO A 288 -3.30 0.43 -11.30
C PRO A 288 -2.59 -0.78 -10.70
N LEU A 289 -2.82 -1.97 -11.26
CA LEU A 289 -2.28 -3.26 -10.77
C LEU A 289 -0.76 -3.25 -10.55
N GLU A 290 -0.03 -2.41 -11.28
CA GLU A 290 1.41 -2.24 -11.18
C GLU A 290 1.86 -1.84 -9.76
N LYS A 291 1.01 -1.16 -8.99
CA LYS A 291 1.29 -0.81 -7.59
C LYS A 291 1.49 -2.04 -6.71
N LEU A 292 0.85 -3.18 -7.02
CA LEU A 292 1.04 -4.45 -6.29
C LEU A 292 2.38 -5.12 -6.60
N LEU A 293 3.10 -4.65 -7.63
CA LEU A 293 4.33 -5.26 -8.13
C LEU A 293 5.58 -4.46 -7.76
N THR A 294 5.44 -3.33 -7.06
CA THR A 294 6.56 -2.40 -6.80
C THR A 294 7.67 -2.98 -5.92
N SER A 295 7.41 -4.06 -5.18
CA SER A 295 8.42 -4.77 -4.38
C SER A 295 9.31 -5.70 -5.20
N HIS A 296 8.98 -5.97 -6.48
CA HIS A 296 9.73 -6.92 -7.30
C HIS A 296 10.90 -6.26 -8.01
N LYS A 297 11.97 -7.04 -8.23
CA LYS A 297 13.05 -6.65 -9.14
C LYS A 297 12.48 -6.58 -10.57
N ARG A 298 12.98 -5.63 -11.36
CA ARG A 298 12.40 -5.27 -12.65
C ARG A 298 13.36 -5.64 -13.79
N LEU A 299 12.81 -6.13 -14.88
CA LEU A 299 13.47 -6.24 -16.18
C LEU A 299 12.55 -5.57 -17.20
N VAL A 300 13.10 -4.63 -17.97
CA VAL A 300 12.35 -3.89 -18.99
C VAL A 300 12.65 -4.51 -20.34
N MET A 301 11.60 -4.91 -21.05
CA MET A 301 11.70 -5.51 -22.37
C MET A 301 11.53 -4.44 -23.45
N LYS A 302 12.20 -4.63 -24.60
CA LYS A 302 11.98 -3.80 -25.78
C LYS A 302 10.56 -4.03 -26.31
N ASP A 303 9.95 -2.99 -26.84
CA ASP A 303 8.60 -3.05 -27.41
C ASP A 303 8.45 -4.12 -28.49
N SER A 304 9.47 -4.29 -29.35
CA SER A 304 9.50 -5.32 -30.39
C SER A 304 9.42 -6.76 -29.87
N ALA A 305 9.73 -7.00 -28.59
CA ALA A 305 9.67 -8.31 -27.97
C ALA A 305 8.31 -8.60 -27.29
N LEU A 306 7.40 -7.62 -27.25
CA LEU A 306 6.05 -7.77 -26.69
C LEU A 306 5.03 -8.27 -27.72
N LEU A 307 5.37 -8.26 -29.01
CA LEU A 307 4.53 -8.71 -30.12
C LEU A 307 4.73 -10.21 -30.37
N HIS A 308 4.09 -11.05 -29.54
CA HIS A 308 3.75 -12.44 -29.86
C HIS A 308 2.44 -12.82 -29.17
#